data_AF-A0A951R130-F1
#
_entry.id   AF-A0A951R130-F1
#
_cell.length_a   1.000
_cell.length_b   1.000
_cell.length_c   1.000
_cell.angle_alpha   90.00
_cell.angle_beta   90.00
_cell.angle_gamma   90.00
#
_symmetry.space_group_name_H-M   'P 1'
#
loop_
_entity.id
_entity.type
_entity.pdbx_description
1 polymer ?
#
loop_
_entity_poly.entity_id
_entity_poly.type
_entity_poly.pdbx_seq_one_letter_code
_entity_poly.pdbx_strand_id
1 'polypeptide(L)'
;MISKKIISIGLITSVVFTICIKTSYALEDEKLLNFLINTSYPETKLEQPKDEENKEKEEENKKESKEDKKSSKKEDEFVKMYVGEENLPTEESSNEVAVTNGKYVDNVLVTKEQPNILIYHTHGGETYANSPAGNYHSDDKANSTLEVGATLTKELSKRGRSVVHNTTYHDLPEFVGAYGRSLKTIETMQAKYSSIDMIIDLHRDGRKLDSKEAEKNFHDTCTANINGENVAKFMFVVGKKSENYAQNLKLAQEITAFAESKYPGITRPVVTKDNGRYNQFKSNKPLLIEVGGQMNTIEEAKASTKYIAEVLDEFFKQKGA
;
A
#
# COMPACT_ATOMS: atom_id res chain seq x y z
N MET A 1 22.47 -62.33 49.60
CA MET A 1 21.53 -61.80 50.62
C MET A 1 20.51 -60.91 49.93
N ILE A 2 19.30 -60.80 50.48
CA ILE A 2 18.22 -59.95 49.94
C ILE A 2 18.12 -58.68 50.79
N SER A 3 17.99 -57.50 50.17
CA SER A 3 17.27 -56.39 50.77
C SER A 3 16.72 -55.46 49.67
N LYS A 4 15.45 -55.04 49.82
CA LYS A 4 14.84 -53.98 49.00
C LYS A 4 15.00 -52.65 49.73
N LYS A 5 15.06 -51.55 48.98
CA LYS A 5 14.41 -50.30 49.42
C LYS A 5 13.93 -49.49 48.23
N ILE A 6 12.64 -49.15 48.25
CA ILE A 6 12.04 -48.09 47.44
C ILE A 6 11.75 -46.95 48.41
N ILE A 7 12.15 -45.74 48.05
CA ILE A 7 11.62 -44.48 48.61
C ILE A 7 11.39 -43.56 47.41
N SER A 8 10.34 -42.74 47.46
CA SER A 8 9.88 -41.89 46.36
C SER A 8 9.52 -40.50 46.90
N ILE A 9 9.36 -39.54 45.97
CA ILE A 9 8.89 -38.16 46.17
C ILE A 9 9.89 -37.23 46.88
N GLY A 10 10.08 -36.04 46.31
CA GLY A 10 11.01 -35.00 46.80
C GLY A 10 10.92 -33.74 45.93
N LEU A 11 9.80 -33.02 46.05
CA LEU A 11 9.48 -31.85 45.22
C LEU A 11 10.45 -30.69 45.51
N ILE A 12 11.24 -30.25 44.51
CA ILE A 12 11.89 -28.92 44.51
C ILE A 12 11.50 -28.19 43.22
N THR A 13 10.31 -27.60 43.28
CA THR A 13 9.89 -26.50 42.41
C THR A 13 10.71 -25.23 42.67
N SER A 14 10.74 -24.30 41.71
CA SER A 14 11.12 -22.88 41.89
C SER A 14 12.61 -22.47 41.86
N VAL A 15 13.39 -22.91 40.86
CA VAL A 15 14.62 -22.19 40.43
C VAL A 15 14.82 -22.11 38.89
N VAL A 16 13.74 -21.97 38.12
CA VAL A 16 13.82 -21.59 36.68
C VAL A 16 12.74 -20.55 36.33
N PHE A 17 12.64 -19.52 37.15
CA PHE A 17 12.01 -18.25 36.80
C PHE A 17 12.98 -17.13 37.21
N THR A 18 13.00 -16.03 36.45
CA THR A 18 13.96 -14.92 36.63
C THR A 18 15.40 -15.18 36.14
N ILE A 19 15.58 -15.44 34.85
CA ILE A 19 16.65 -14.77 34.08
C ILE A 19 16.00 -14.07 32.89
N CYS A 20 15.72 -12.78 33.05
CA CYS A 20 15.18 -11.94 31.97
C CYS A 20 16.30 -11.34 31.12
N ILE A 21 16.08 -11.37 29.79
CA ILE A 21 16.41 -10.31 28.83
C ILE A 21 17.76 -9.58 29.04
N LYS A 22 18.82 -9.96 28.30
CA LYS A 22 19.97 -9.06 28.07
C LYS A 22 20.92 -9.37 26.89
N THR A 23 20.37 -9.63 25.69
CA THR A 23 21.12 -9.49 24.42
C THR A 23 20.21 -8.95 23.32
N SER A 24 19.93 -7.64 23.35
CA SER A 24 19.37 -6.95 22.19
C SER A 24 20.53 -6.60 21.24
N TYR A 25 20.61 -7.29 20.10
CA TYR A 25 21.54 -6.89 19.05
C TYR A 25 20.94 -5.69 18.30
N ALA A 26 21.36 -4.50 18.70
CA ALA A 26 21.06 -3.28 17.96
C ALA A 26 21.76 -3.33 16.59
N LEU A 27 21.01 -3.72 15.56
CA LEU A 27 21.32 -3.34 14.19
C LEU A 27 21.19 -1.81 14.13
N GLU A 28 22.29 -1.12 13.79
CA GLU A 28 22.29 0.33 13.59
C GLU A 28 21.20 0.71 12.58
N ASP A 29 20.40 1.74 12.85
CA ASP A 29 19.14 2.01 12.13
C ASP A 29 19.33 2.11 10.61
N GLU A 30 20.48 2.63 10.13
CA GLU A 30 20.81 2.67 8.70
C GLU A 30 20.92 1.28 8.06
N LYS A 31 21.41 0.26 8.79
CA LYS A 31 21.51 -1.11 8.26
C LYS A 31 20.14 -1.75 8.12
N LEU A 32 19.22 -1.49 9.05
CA LEU A 32 17.82 -1.92 8.93
C LEU A 32 17.09 -1.16 7.81
N LEU A 33 17.29 0.16 7.72
CA LEU A 33 16.68 0.99 6.68
C LEU A 33 17.18 0.61 5.28
N ASN A 34 18.50 0.43 5.10
CA ASN A 34 19.08 -0.05 3.84
C ASN A 34 18.64 -1.48 3.52
N PHE A 35 18.49 -2.37 4.52
CA PHE A 35 17.93 -3.71 4.30
C PHE A 35 16.49 -3.65 3.81
N LEU A 36 15.63 -2.81 4.40
CA LEU A 36 14.24 -2.62 3.97
C LEU A 36 14.14 -2.00 2.56
N ILE A 37 15.00 -1.01 2.26
CA ILE A 37 15.08 -0.39 0.92
C ILE A 37 15.53 -1.42 -0.12
N ASN A 38 16.62 -2.16 0.12
CA ASN A 38 17.15 -3.15 -0.82
C ASN A 38 16.19 -4.35 -0.99
N THR A 39 15.50 -4.78 0.08
CA THR A 39 14.49 -5.84 0.01
C THR A 39 13.23 -5.39 -0.76
N SER A 40 12.91 -4.09 -0.72
CA SER A 40 11.81 -3.51 -1.51
C SER A 40 12.19 -3.29 -2.98
N TYR A 41 13.48 -3.13 -3.29
CA TYR A 41 14.02 -2.83 -4.62
C TYR A 41 15.30 -3.65 -4.92
N PRO A 42 15.20 -4.99 -5.10
CA PRO A 42 16.36 -5.88 -5.13
C PRO A 42 17.31 -5.73 -6.34
N GLU A 43 16.92 -4.99 -7.37
CA GLU A 43 17.72 -4.77 -8.58
C GLU A 43 18.66 -3.56 -8.44
N THR A 44 19.67 -3.68 -7.56
CA THR A 44 20.81 -2.76 -7.49
C THR A 44 22.13 -3.49 -7.25
N LYS A 45 22.78 -3.92 -8.34
CA LYS A 45 24.25 -4.04 -8.32
C LYS A 45 24.85 -2.64 -8.37
N LEU A 46 25.31 -2.15 -7.22
CA LEU A 46 26.16 -0.95 -7.17
C LEU A 46 27.61 -1.38 -7.44
N GLU A 47 28.21 -0.85 -8.50
CA GLU A 47 29.66 -0.92 -8.66
C GLU A 47 30.31 -0.03 -7.59
N GLN A 48 31.31 -0.56 -6.88
CA GLN A 48 32.15 0.22 -5.98
C GLN A 48 33.40 0.71 -6.73
N PRO A 49 33.93 1.91 -6.43
CA PRO A 49 35.25 2.31 -6.89
C PRO A 49 36.33 1.29 -6.48
N LYS A 50 37.37 1.17 -7.29
CA LYS A 50 38.49 0.25 -7.05
C LYS A 50 39.60 0.89 -6.21
N ASP A 51 40.57 0.02 -5.90
CA ASP A 51 41.95 0.31 -5.51
C ASP A 51 42.13 0.80 -4.04
N GLU A 52 43.08 0.28 -3.24
CA GLU A 52 44.09 -0.76 -3.53
C GLU A 52 44.59 -1.45 -2.23
N GLU A 53 45.00 -2.73 -2.35
CA GLU A 53 45.94 -3.48 -1.48
C GLU A 53 45.65 -3.62 0.07
N ASN A 54 46.11 -4.66 0.80
CA ASN A 54 46.94 -5.82 0.44
C ASN A 54 46.74 -7.04 1.37
N LYS A 55 46.82 -8.26 0.82
CA LYS A 55 47.26 -9.57 1.40
C LYS A 55 46.64 -10.04 2.75
N GLU A 56 46.58 -11.33 3.10
CA GLU A 56 47.08 -12.60 2.53
C GLU A 56 45.96 -13.68 2.73
N LYS A 57 45.73 -14.63 1.81
CA LYS A 57 46.17 -16.05 1.85
C LYS A 57 45.76 -16.85 3.13
N GLU A 58 45.40 -18.13 3.08
CA GLU A 58 45.47 -19.15 2.01
C GLU A 58 44.45 -20.31 2.25
N GLU A 59 44.17 -21.11 1.20
CA GLU A 59 43.95 -22.59 1.15
C GLU A 59 43.26 -23.41 2.29
N GLU A 60 42.62 -24.57 2.06
CA GLU A 60 41.92 -25.17 0.89
C GLU A 60 41.09 -26.40 1.37
N ASN A 61 40.45 -27.12 0.44
CA ASN A 61 40.09 -28.54 0.50
C ASN A 61 38.98 -29.09 1.45
N LYS A 62 37.82 -29.34 0.83
CA LYS A 62 37.23 -30.68 0.56
C LYS A 62 37.24 -31.74 1.69
N LYS A 63 36.05 -32.29 1.98
CA LYS A 63 35.67 -33.64 1.48
C LYS A 63 34.17 -33.95 1.54
N GLU A 64 33.75 -34.91 0.72
CA GLU A 64 32.36 -35.37 0.54
C GLU A 64 32.04 -36.64 1.35
N SER A 65 30.78 -36.77 1.76
CA SER A 65 29.98 -38.03 1.81
C SER A 65 28.54 -37.64 2.25
N LYS A 66 27.41 -37.95 1.58
CA LYS A 66 26.87 -39.22 1.03
C LYS A 66 26.73 -40.31 2.11
N GLU A 67 25.65 -41.10 2.23
CA GLU A 67 24.32 -41.27 1.56
C GLU A 67 23.48 -42.13 2.56
N ASP A 68 22.14 -42.32 2.57
CA ASP A 68 20.96 -42.03 1.73
C ASP A 68 19.67 -42.32 2.59
N LYS A 69 18.45 -42.02 2.08
CA LYS A 69 17.07 -42.36 2.55
C LYS A 69 16.37 -41.54 3.65
N LYS A 70 15.01 -41.49 3.75
CA LYS A 70 13.88 -41.66 2.78
C LYS A 70 12.50 -41.52 3.49
N SER A 71 11.54 -40.78 2.90
CA SER A 71 10.07 -40.76 3.25
C SER A 71 9.71 -40.14 4.62
N SER A 72 8.56 -39.48 4.85
CA SER A 72 7.23 -39.66 4.23
C SER A 72 6.36 -38.38 4.15
N LYS A 73 5.35 -38.40 3.26
CA LYS A 73 4.26 -37.40 3.17
C LYS A 73 3.43 -37.31 4.47
N LYS A 74 2.79 -36.14 4.67
CA LYS A 74 1.33 -36.05 4.89
C LYS A 74 0.79 -34.70 4.40
N GLU A 75 -0.44 -34.73 3.89
CA GLU A 75 -1.23 -33.60 3.39
C GLU A 75 -2.49 -33.43 4.27
N ASP A 76 -3.30 -32.40 4.00
CA ASP A 76 -4.65 -32.11 4.54
C ASP A 76 -4.72 -31.69 6.04
N GLU A 77 -5.43 -30.63 6.45
CA GLU A 77 -6.83 -30.27 6.13
C GLU A 77 -7.07 -28.77 5.87
N PHE A 78 -8.06 -28.46 5.01
CA PHE A 78 -8.63 -27.11 4.82
C PHE A 78 -10.02 -27.02 5.44
N VAL A 79 -10.20 -26.13 6.44
CA VAL A 79 -11.52 -25.86 7.03
C VAL A 79 -12.35 -24.97 6.09
N LYS A 80 -13.38 -25.55 5.46
CA LYS A 80 -14.40 -24.79 4.71
C LYS A 80 -15.44 -24.22 5.69
N MET A 81 -15.40 -22.91 5.92
CA MET A 81 -16.46 -22.21 6.64
C MET A 81 -17.52 -21.70 5.64
N TYR A 82 -18.72 -22.27 5.69
CA TYR A 82 -19.90 -21.70 5.02
C TYR A 82 -20.51 -20.61 5.90
N VAL A 83 -20.92 -19.49 5.28
CA VAL A 83 -21.67 -18.40 5.93
C VAL A 83 -22.95 -18.19 5.12
N GLY A 84 -24.10 -18.05 5.80
CA GLY A 84 -25.43 -18.12 5.21
C GLY A 84 -25.91 -16.84 4.49
N GLU A 85 -26.90 -17.01 3.61
CA GLU A 85 -27.51 -15.95 2.79
C GLU A 85 -28.62 -15.19 3.54
N GLU A 86 -28.31 -14.47 4.62
CA GLU A 86 -29.33 -13.67 5.32
C GLU A 86 -28.79 -12.36 5.94
N ASN A 87 -28.90 -11.27 5.16
CA ASN A 87 -29.14 -9.89 5.62
C ASN A 87 -29.37 -8.96 4.39
N LEU A 88 -30.63 -8.61 4.12
CA LEU A 88 -31.02 -7.66 3.06
C LEU A 88 -31.77 -6.45 3.66
N PRO A 89 -31.16 -5.26 3.69
CA PRO A 89 -31.88 -4.01 3.88
C PRO A 89 -32.68 -3.64 2.62
N THR A 90 -33.91 -3.16 2.79
CA THR A 90 -34.80 -2.72 1.70
C THR A 90 -34.46 -1.33 1.16
N GLU A 91 -34.75 -1.08 -0.12
CA GLU A 91 -34.63 0.24 -0.74
C GLU A 91 -35.79 1.19 -0.36
N GLU A 92 -35.48 2.46 -0.14
CA GLU A 92 -36.41 3.58 -0.42
C GLU A 92 -35.68 4.61 -1.32
N SER A 93 -36.45 5.30 -2.16
CA SER A 93 -35.93 5.92 -3.38
C SER A 93 -35.83 7.45 -3.34
N SER A 94 -34.78 8.00 -3.94
CA SER A 94 -34.83 9.29 -4.63
C SER A 94 -33.97 9.26 -5.90
N ASN A 95 -34.42 9.94 -6.96
CA ASN A 95 -33.80 9.86 -8.29
C ASN A 95 -32.66 10.86 -8.45
N GLU A 96 -31.42 10.40 -8.65
CA GLU A 96 -30.38 11.24 -9.26
C GLU A 96 -29.29 10.43 -9.99
N VAL A 97 -29.28 10.52 -11.32
CA VAL A 97 -28.31 9.93 -12.27
C VAL A 97 -28.17 8.39 -12.24
N ALA A 98 -28.19 7.77 -13.42
CA ALA A 98 -27.92 6.34 -13.58
C ALA A 98 -26.43 5.99 -13.40
N VAL A 99 -25.91 6.18 -12.17
CA VAL A 99 -24.75 5.43 -11.70
C VAL A 99 -25.17 3.97 -11.68
N THR A 100 -24.47 3.13 -12.44
CA THR A 100 -24.62 1.68 -12.30
C THR A 100 -24.26 1.32 -10.86
N ASN A 101 -25.21 0.74 -10.10
CA ASN A 101 -24.95 0.15 -8.77
C ASN A 101 -24.11 -1.13 -8.93
N GLY A 102 -22.90 -0.95 -9.46
CA GLY A 102 -21.94 -2.00 -9.72
C GLY A 102 -21.56 -2.67 -8.41
N LYS A 103 -21.89 -3.95 -8.30
CA LYS A 103 -21.37 -4.80 -7.23
C LYS A 103 -19.93 -5.15 -7.58
N TYR A 104 -19.04 -5.18 -6.58
CA TYR A 104 -17.70 -5.73 -6.78
C TYR A 104 -17.83 -7.22 -7.10
N VAL A 105 -17.18 -7.66 -8.18
CA VAL A 105 -17.01 -9.06 -8.53
C VAL A 105 -15.50 -9.33 -8.52
N ASP A 106 -15.06 -10.31 -7.74
CA ASP A 106 -13.64 -10.65 -7.57
C ASP A 106 -12.75 -9.43 -7.24
N ASN A 107 -13.20 -8.61 -6.28
CA ASN A 107 -12.61 -7.32 -5.87
C ASN A 107 -12.61 -6.20 -6.93
N VAL A 108 -13.20 -6.40 -8.11
CA VAL A 108 -13.26 -5.41 -9.20
C VAL A 108 -14.66 -4.80 -9.35
N LEU A 109 -14.70 -3.47 -9.38
CA LEU A 109 -15.85 -2.66 -9.79
C LEU A 109 -15.56 -2.04 -11.16
N VAL A 110 -16.54 -2.03 -12.07
CA VAL A 110 -16.44 -1.39 -13.40
C VAL A 110 -17.70 -0.55 -13.63
N THR A 111 -17.54 0.73 -13.95
CA THR A 111 -18.70 1.66 -14.02
C THR A 111 -19.31 1.81 -15.40
N LYS A 112 -18.57 1.54 -16.48
CA LYS A 112 -19.07 1.37 -17.87
C LYS A 112 -18.18 0.36 -18.62
N GLU A 113 -18.67 -0.21 -19.71
CA GLU A 113 -18.05 -1.36 -20.41
C GLU A 113 -16.60 -1.14 -20.89
N GLN A 114 -16.22 0.11 -21.17
CA GLN A 114 -14.87 0.50 -21.62
C GLN A 114 -14.29 1.57 -20.67
N PRO A 115 -13.73 1.16 -19.51
CA PRO A 115 -13.12 2.07 -18.55
C PRO A 115 -11.81 2.63 -19.09
N ASN A 116 -11.58 3.94 -18.91
CA ASN A 116 -10.31 4.59 -19.27
C ASN A 116 -9.43 4.94 -18.05
N ILE A 117 -10.01 4.98 -16.85
CA ILE A 117 -9.29 5.15 -15.59
C ILE A 117 -9.27 3.82 -14.83
N LEU A 118 -8.07 3.35 -14.48
CA LEU A 118 -7.88 2.29 -13.47
C LEU A 118 -7.51 2.94 -12.13
N ILE A 119 -8.29 2.67 -11.08
CA ILE A 119 -7.88 2.88 -9.70
C ILE A 119 -7.44 1.54 -9.12
N TYR A 120 -6.26 1.50 -8.52
CA TYR A 120 -5.73 0.35 -7.79
C TYR A 120 -4.91 0.84 -6.59
N HIS A 121 -4.45 -0.10 -5.77
CA HIS A 121 -3.71 0.19 -4.54
C HIS A 121 -2.57 -0.81 -4.42
N THR A 122 -1.32 -0.35 -4.51
CA THR A 122 -0.17 -1.19 -4.16
C THR A 122 -0.15 -1.50 -2.66
N HIS A 123 -0.58 -0.55 -1.83
CA HIS A 123 -0.77 -0.77 -0.40
C HIS A 123 -2.25 -0.55 -0.03
N GLY A 124 -3.07 -1.58 -0.24
CA GLY A 124 -4.49 -1.56 0.09
C GLY A 124 -4.78 -1.69 1.59
N GLY A 125 -3.81 -2.17 2.36
CA GLY A 125 -3.86 -2.26 3.81
C GLY A 125 -3.68 -0.93 4.53
N GLU A 126 -3.27 0.14 3.84
CA GLU A 126 -3.08 1.47 4.44
C GLU A 126 -4.39 2.01 5.02
N THR A 127 -4.48 2.05 6.36
CA THR A 127 -5.63 2.62 7.09
C THR A 127 -5.34 3.98 7.74
N TYR A 128 -6.43 4.69 8.01
CA TYR A 128 -6.49 6.03 8.61
C TYR A 128 -6.71 5.97 10.14
N ALA A 129 -6.55 7.11 10.82
CA ALA A 129 -6.41 7.18 12.28
C ALA A 129 -7.62 6.70 13.10
N ASN A 130 -8.83 6.69 12.52
CA ASN A 130 -10.03 6.18 13.16
C ASN A 130 -10.32 4.69 12.87
N SER A 131 -9.41 3.97 12.21
CA SER A 131 -9.48 2.51 12.10
C SER A 131 -9.35 1.84 13.48
N PRO A 132 -10.32 1.01 13.92
CA PRO A 132 -10.25 0.29 15.19
C PRO A 132 -9.10 -0.73 15.27
N ALA A 133 -8.43 -1.06 14.16
CA ALA A 133 -7.22 -1.87 14.16
C ALA A 133 -6.00 -1.14 14.77
N GLY A 134 -6.00 0.20 14.80
CA GLY A 134 -5.02 1.04 15.52
C GLY A 134 -3.56 0.99 15.04
N ASN A 135 -3.24 0.15 14.05
CA ASN A 135 -1.89 -0.08 13.55
C ASN A 135 -1.58 0.65 12.22
N TYR A 136 -2.55 1.38 11.66
CA TYR A 136 -2.51 2.03 10.34
C TYR A 136 -2.27 1.10 9.14
N HIS A 137 -2.24 -0.24 9.32
CA HIS A 137 -1.98 -1.22 8.25
C HIS A 137 -2.75 -2.52 8.49
N SER A 138 -3.95 -2.67 7.93
CA SER A 138 -4.87 -3.78 8.24
C SER A 138 -5.87 -4.08 7.11
N ASP A 139 -6.62 -5.17 7.27
CA ASP A 139 -7.73 -5.58 6.40
C ASP A 139 -9.05 -4.83 6.66
N ASP A 140 -9.03 -3.79 7.51
CA ASP A 140 -10.15 -2.87 7.73
C ASP A 140 -10.40 -1.97 6.51
N LYS A 141 -11.06 -2.57 5.51
CA LYS A 141 -11.44 -1.93 4.24
C LYS A 141 -12.20 -0.61 4.44
N ALA A 142 -13.03 -0.51 5.48
CA ALA A 142 -13.89 0.64 5.72
C ALA A 142 -13.12 1.92 6.08
N ASN A 143 -11.95 1.78 6.73
CA ASN A 143 -11.07 2.89 7.11
C ASN A 143 -9.75 2.90 6.30
N SER A 144 -9.74 2.30 5.10
CA SER A 144 -8.57 2.14 4.24
C SER A 144 -8.57 3.05 3.01
N THR A 145 -7.42 3.14 2.33
CA THR A 145 -7.30 3.71 0.98
C THR A 145 -8.29 3.09 -0.02
N LEU A 146 -8.73 1.84 0.17
CA LEU A 146 -9.73 1.17 -0.69
C LEU A 146 -11.09 1.90 -0.67
N GLU A 147 -11.56 2.38 0.49
CA GLU A 147 -12.83 3.12 0.59
C GLU A 147 -12.69 4.57 0.08
N VAL A 148 -11.50 5.17 0.18
CA VAL A 148 -11.18 6.42 -0.52
C VAL A 148 -11.25 6.21 -2.04
N GLY A 149 -10.70 5.10 -2.55
CA GLY A 149 -10.80 4.70 -3.96
C GLY A 149 -12.23 4.45 -4.42
N ALA A 150 -13.06 3.82 -3.58
CA ALA A 150 -14.47 3.60 -3.87
C ALA A 150 -15.27 4.92 -3.90
N THR A 151 -14.88 5.89 -3.07
CA THR A 151 -15.49 7.23 -3.04
C THR A 151 -15.04 8.06 -4.26
N LEU A 152 -13.75 8.04 -4.60
CA LEU A 152 -13.20 8.67 -5.81
C LEU A 152 -13.82 8.07 -7.09
N THR A 153 -14.08 6.77 -7.12
CA THR A 153 -14.78 6.08 -8.23
C THR A 153 -16.19 6.64 -8.43
N LYS A 154 -16.94 6.89 -7.35
CA LYS A 154 -18.27 7.53 -7.40
C LYS A 154 -18.16 8.97 -7.93
N GLU A 155 -17.23 9.76 -7.41
CA GLU A 155 -17.05 11.18 -7.79
C GLU A 155 -16.56 11.40 -9.23
N LEU A 156 -15.71 10.51 -9.75
CA LEU A 156 -15.33 10.49 -11.17
C LEU A 156 -16.49 10.04 -12.07
N SER A 157 -17.29 9.05 -11.62
CA SER A 157 -18.44 8.54 -12.39
C SER A 157 -19.57 9.56 -12.49
N LYS A 158 -19.84 10.33 -11.43
CA LYS A 158 -20.74 11.51 -11.46
C LYS A 158 -20.32 12.54 -12.52
N ARG A 159 -19.01 12.74 -12.70
CA ARG A 159 -18.41 13.63 -13.72
C ARG A 159 -18.34 13.01 -15.12
N GLY A 160 -18.90 11.82 -15.30
CA GLY A 160 -19.06 11.13 -16.59
C GLY A 160 -17.87 10.26 -17.01
N ARG A 161 -16.76 10.26 -16.27
CA ARG A 161 -15.59 9.41 -16.54
C ARG A 161 -15.94 7.92 -16.37
N SER A 162 -15.12 7.02 -16.94
CA SER A 162 -15.36 5.58 -16.89
C SER A 162 -14.22 4.89 -16.15
N VAL A 163 -14.57 4.22 -15.05
CA VAL A 163 -13.61 3.76 -14.05
C VAL A 163 -13.71 2.25 -13.89
N VAL A 164 -12.55 1.60 -13.81
CA VAL A 164 -12.39 0.30 -13.16
C VAL A 164 -11.63 0.51 -11.85
N HIS A 165 -12.15 -0.02 -10.75
CA HIS A 165 -11.53 0.07 -9.44
C HIS A 165 -11.29 -1.34 -8.90
N ASN A 166 -10.02 -1.66 -8.65
CA ASN A 166 -9.61 -2.95 -8.12
C ASN A 166 -9.21 -2.80 -6.65
N THR A 167 -9.89 -3.54 -5.77
CA THR A 167 -9.71 -3.51 -4.31
C THR A 167 -9.00 -4.74 -3.76
N THR A 168 -8.16 -5.38 -4.57
CA THR A 168 -7.28 -6.48 -4.14
C THR A 168 -6.16 -5.93 -3.26
N TYR A 169 -5.96 -6.52 -2.08
CA TYR A 169 -4.78 -6.27 -1.25
C TYR A 169 -3.55 -6.87 -1.94
N HIS A 170 -2.52 -6.05 -2.14
CA HIS A 170 -1.23 -6.50 -2.70
C HIS A 170 -0.13 -6.56 -1.63
N ASP A 171 -0.45 -6.20 -0.39
CA ASP A 171 0.42 -5.88 0.73
C ASP A 171 0.01 -6.59 2.04
N LEU A 172 -0.93 -7.53 1.95
CA LEU A 172 -1.35 -8.44 3.02
C LEU A 172 -1.39 -9.88 2.50
N PRO A 173 -1.00 -10.89 3.31
CA PRO A 173 -0.28 -10.76 4.57
C PRO A 173 1.17 -10.27 4.37
N GLU A 174 1.72 -10.40 3.17
CA GLU A 174 3.09 -10.01 2.82
C GLU A 174 3.17 -8.59 2.29
N PHE A 175 3.92 -7.71 2.97
CA PHE A 175 4.20 -6.36 2.46
C PHE A 175 5.24 -6.39 1.31
N VAL A 176 6.28 -7.24 1.44
CA VAL A 176 7.38 -7.32 0.46
C VAL A 176 6.86 -7.84 -0.88
N GLY A 177 7.28 -7.18 -1.97
CA GLY A 177 6.86 -7.52 -3.34
C GLY A 177 5.52 -6.95 -3.78
N ALA A 178 4.88 -6.05 -2.99
CA ALA A 178 3.57 -5.50 -3.29
C ALA A 178 3.48 -4.86 -4.70
N TYR A 179 4.46 -4.02 -5.09
CA TYR A 179 4.52 -3.44 -6.44
C TYR A 179 4.54 -4.49 -7.56
N GLY A 180 5.16 -5.66 -7.33
CA GLY A 180 5.19 -6.77 -8.28
C GLY A 180 3.88 -7.59 -8.33
N ARG A 181 3.02 -7.48 -7.30
CA ARG A 181 1.66 -8.03 -7.30
C ARG A 181 0.68 -7.04 -7.92
N SER A 182 0.73 -5.76 -7.57
CA SER A 182 -0.12 -4.72 -8.17
C SER A 182 0.19 -4.51 -9.67
N LEU A 183 1.43 -4.73 -10.10
CA LEU A 183 1.80 -4.76 -11.53
C LEU A 183 0.98 -5.78 -12.33
N LYS A 184 0.82 -7.00 -11.81
CA LYS A 184 0.01 -8.06 -12.46
C LYS A 184 -1.47 -7.67 -12.53
N THR A 185 -1.97 -6.95 -11.52
CA THR A 185 -3.32 -6.39 -11.52
C THR A 185 -3.49 -5.34 -12.62
N ILE A 186 -2.55 -4.40 -12.77
CA ILE A 186 -2.56 -3.42 -13.89
C ILE A 186 -2.56 -4.15 -15.23
N GLU A 187 -1.69 -5.14 -15.41
CA GLU A 187 -1.55 -5.90 -16.65
C GLU A 187 -2.81 -6.70 -16.99
N THR A 188 -3.44 -7.33 -15.99
CA THR A 188 -4.71 -8.05 -16.16
C THR A 188 -5.85 -7.10 -16.53
N MET A 189 -5.91 -5.91 -15.93
CA MET A 189 -6.93 -4.91 -16.25
C MET A 189 -6.70 -4.28 -17.63
N GLN A 190 -5.47 -3.94 -18.01
CA GLN A 190 -5.12 -3.41 -19.34
C GLN A 190 -5.35 -4.44 -20.46
N ALA A 191 -5.11 -5.74 -20.21
CA ALA A 191 -5.41 -6.80 -21.16
C ALA A 191 -6.92 -7.02 -21.35
N LYS A 192 -7.73 -6.77 -20.31
CA LYS A 192 -9.20 -6.88 -20.36
C LYS A 192 -9.87 -5.62 -20.93
N TYR A 193 -9.27 -4.45 -20.70
CA TYR A 193 -9.80 -3.14 -21.08
C TYR A 193 -8.67 -2.30 -21.69
N SER A 194 -8.44 -2.45 -23.00
CA SER A 194 -7.41 -1.71 -23.74
C SER A 194 -7.67 -0.20 -23.83
N SER A 195 -8.83 0.26 -23.36
CA SER A 195 -9.19 1.67 -23.18
C SER A 195 -8.52 2.34 -21.97
N ILE A 196 -7.93 1.59 -21.03
CA ILE A 196 -7.26 2.14 -19.84
C ILE A 196 -6.00 2.91 -20.25
N ASP A 197 -6.08 4.23 -20.23
CA ASP A 197 -4.96 5.13 -20.52
C ASP A 197 -4.43 5.85 -19.27
N MET A 198 -5.25 5.97 -18.21
CA MET A 198 -4.89 6.52 -16.90
C MET A 198 -4.87 5.42 -15.84
N ILE A 199 -3.80 5.41 -15.03
CA ILE A 199 -3.69 4.52 -13.87
C ILE A 199 -3.43 5.35 -12.62
N ILE A 200 -4.18 5.08 -11.56
CA ILE A 200 -4.10 5.74 -10.26
C ILE A 200 -3.75 4.69 -9.21
N ASP A 201 -2.54 4.78 -8.65
CA ASP A 201 -2.12 4.04 -7.46
C ASP A 201 -2.45 4.92 -6.24
N LEU A 202 -3.45 4.54 -5.45
CA LEU A 202 -4.04 5.42 -4.42
C LEU A 202 -3.61 5.00 -3.01
N HIS A 203 -2.85 5.88 -2.35
CA HIS A 203 -2.15 5.72 -1.09
C HIS A 203 -2.50 6.83 -0.07
N ARG A 204 -1.92 6.76 1.13
CA ARG A 204 -1.90 7.85 2.13
C ARG A 204 -0.52 7.96 2.80
N ASP A 205 0.00 9.17 2.96
CA ASP A 205 1.40 9.41 3.39
C ASP A 205 1.72 8.76 4.75
N GLY A 206 2.76 7.92 4.78
CA GLY A 206 3.17 7.11 5.93
C GLY A 206 4.56 7.47 6.44
N ARG A 207 4.66 7.79 7.73
CA ARG A 207 5.88 8.26 8.41
C ARG A 207 6.03 7.66 9.80
N LYS A 208 7.27 7.58 10.29
CA LYS A 208 7.56 7.32 11.71
C LYS A 208 7.24 8.60 12.50
N LEU A 209 6.39 8.47 13.51
CA LEU A 209 5.98 9.55 14.41
C LEU A 209 6.28 9.08 15.84
N ASP A 210 6.89 9.93 16.66
CA ASP A 210 7.49 9.58 17.95
C ASP A 210 6.78 10.21 19.16
N SER A 211 5.81 11.10 18.92
CA SER A 211 5.20 11.96 19.92
C SER A 211 3.81 12.41 19.48
N LYS A 212 2.92 12.71 20.44
CA LYS A 212 1.59 13.27 20.15
C LYS A 212 1.64 14.66 19.50
N GLU A 213 2.73 15.39 19.70
CA GLU A 213 2.99 16.63 18.97
C GLU A 213 3.35 16.36 17.50
N ALA A 214 4.24 15.39 17.21
CA ALA A 214 4.52 14.99 15.83
C ALA A 214 3.28 14.43 15.11
N GLU A 215 2.45 13.63 15.79
CA GLU A 215 1.16 13.17 15.26
C GLU A 215 0.24 14.33 14.86
N LYS A 216 -0.01 15.27 15.78
CA LYS A 216 -0.87 16.44 15.50
C LYS A 216 -0.28 17.34 14.42
N ASN A 217 1.01 17.64 14.47
CA ASN A 217 1.66 18.48 13.48
C ASN A 217 1.64 17.82 12.09
N PHE A 218 1.78 16.50 12.00
CA PHE A 218 1.66 15.79 10.72
C PHE A 218 0.23 15.84 10.18
N HIS A 219 -0.78 15.58 11.00
CA HIS A 219 -2.20 15.80 10.65
C HIS A 219 -2.42 17.22 10.12
N ASP A 220 -2.00 18.26 10.85
CA ASP A 220 -2.24 19.65 10.46
C ASP A 220 -1.52 20.04 9.15
N THR A 221 -0.33 19.46 8.87
CA THR A 221 0.28 19.63 7.54
C THR A 221 -0.51 18.92 6.43
N CYS A 222 -1.23 17.85 6.75
CA CYS A 222 -2.01 17.03 5.83
C CYS A 222 -3.49 17.44 5.71
N THR A 223 -4.04 18.31 6.56
CA THR A 223 -5.43 18.81 6.46
C THR A 223 -5.50 20.23 5.89
N ALA A 224 -6.49 20.52 5.05
CA ALA A 224 -6.89 21.87 4.64
C ALA A 224 -8.35 22.12 5.05
N ASN A 225 -8.74 23.40 5.17
CA ASN A 225 -10.16 23.76 5.19
C ASN A 225 -10.53 24.37 3.83
N ILE A 226 -11.41 23.72 3.09
CA ILE A 226 -11.89 24.15 1.77
C ILE A 226 -13.39 24.34 1.86
N ASN A 227 -13.88 25.55 1.54
CA ASN A 227 -15.30 25.91 1.61
C ASN A 227 -15.98 25.66 2.98
N GLY A 228 -15.22 25.70 4.08
CA GLY A 228 -15.71 25.44 5.45
C GLY A 228 -15.55 23.98 5.91
N GLU A 229 -15.22 23.05 5.01
CA GLU A 229 -15.05 21.62 5.29
C GLU A 229 -13.57 21.27 5.48
N ASN A 230 -13.25 20.44 6.48
CA ASN A 230 -11.89 19.90 6.64
C ASN A 230 -11.69 18.71 5.68
N VAL A 231 -10.62 18.77 4.89
CA VAL A 231 -10.29 17.79 3.85
C VAL A 231 -8.82 17.41 3.93
N ALA A 232 -8.49 16.15 3.62
CA ALA A 232 -7.12 15.71 3.52
C ALA A 232 -6.45 16.26 2.24
N LYS A 233 -5.39 17.06 2.38
CA LYS A 233 -4.56 17.51 1.27
C LYS A 233 -3.97 16.32 0.53
N PHE A 234 -3.95 16.36 -0.80
CA PHE A 234 -3.34 15.31 -1.62
C PHE A 234 -1.99 15.72 -2.21
N MET A 235 -1.15 14.76 -2.56
CA MET A 235 0.08 15.00 -3.32
C MET A 235 0.39 13.84 -4.26
N PHE A 236 1.23 14.13 -5.26
CA PHE A 236 1.78 13.11 -6.15
C PHE A 236 3.16 12.70 -5.70
N VAL A 237 3.45 11.39 -5.78
CA VAL A 237 4.82 10.86 -5.65
C VAL A 237 5.32 10.44 -7.02
N VAL A 238 6.56 10.75 -7.37
CA VAL A 238 7.16 10.39 -8.66
C VAL A 238 8.50 9.68 -8.47
N GLY A 239 8.63 8.48 -9.03
CA GLY A 239 9.85 7.67 -8.94
C GLY A 239 10.91 8.08 -9.95
N LYS A 240 12.14 8.38 -9.50
CA LYS A 240 13.25 8.77 -10.41
C LYS A 240 13.80 7.62 -11.24
N LYS A 241 13.53 6.36 -10.85
CA LYS A 241 13.84 5.16 -11.65
C LYS A 241 12.73 4.77 -12.64
N SER A 242 11.66 5.57 -12.76
CA SER A 242 10.70 5.44 -13.86
C SER A 242 11.37 5.91 -15.17
N GLU A 243 11.24 5.11 -16.22
CA GLU A 243 11.73 5.43 -17.56
C GLU A 243 11.11 6.73 -18.11
N ASN A 244 9.89 7.06 -17.65
CA ASN A 244 9.15 8.27 -17.99
C ASN A 244 9.24 9.37 -16.91
N TYR A 245 10.27 9.36 -16.05
CA TYR A 245 10.37 10.26 -14.88
C TYR A 245 10.07 11.74 -15.19
N ALA A 246 10.65 12.30 -16.25
CA ALA A 246 10.47 13.71 -16.59
C ALA A 246 9.03 14.04 -17.01
N GLN A 247 8.40 13.15 -17.77
CA GLN A 247 7.00 13.26 -18.19
C GLN A 247 6.06 13.13 -17.00
N ASN A 248 6.31 12.15 -16.13
CA ASN A 248 5.52 11.88 -14.93
C ASN A 248 5.61 13.05 -13.93
N LEU A 249 6.81 13.61 -13.72
CA LEU A 249 7.03 14.78 -12.89
C LEU A 249 6.30 16.01 -13.44
N LYS A 250 6.41 16.26 -14.75
CA LYS A 250 5.73 17.37 -15.43
C LYS A 250 4.21 17.24 -15.33
N LEU A 251 3.65 16.04 -15.52
CA LEU A 251 2.22 15.77 -15.36
C LEU A 251 1.76 16.03 -13.92
N ALA A 252 2.47 15.50 -12.93
CA ALA A 252 2.18 15.72 -11.52
C ALA A 252 2.23 17.21 -11.13
N GLN A 253 3.26 17.94 -11.57
CA GLN A 253 3.40 19.38 -11.33
C GLN A 253 2.31 20.21 -12.00
N GLU A 254 1.91 19.87 -13.23
CA GLU A 254 0.80 20.54 -13.92
C GLU A 254 -0.55 20.31 -13.22
N ILE A 255 -0.83 19.10 -12.74
CA ILE A 255 -2.06 18.80 -12.00
C ILE A 255 -2.04 19.48 -10.61
N THR A 256 -0.91 19.47 -9.90
CA THR A 256 -0.75 20.21 -8.63
C THR A 256 -0.99 21.71 -8.82
N ALA A 257 -0.39 22.33 -9.83
CA ALA A 257 -0.58 23.76 -10.12
C ALA A 257 -2.04 24.08 -10.49
N PHE A 258 -2.70 23.20 -11.26
CA PHE A 258 -4.11 23.34 -11.59
C PHE A 258 -5.01 23.23 -10.34
N ALA A 259 -4.75 22.25 -9.47
CA ALA A 259 -5.45 22.07 -8.21
C ALA A 259 -5.35 23.29 -7.29
N GLU A 260 -4.13 23.80 -7.08
CA GLU A 260 -3.89 25.02 -6.28
C GLU A 260 -4.58 26.26 -6.87
N SER A 261 -4.67 26.37 -8.21
CA SER A 261 -5.35 27.49 -8.86
C SER A 261 -6.88 27.48 -8.66
N LYS A 262 -7.47 26.31 -8.38
CA LYS A 262 -8.91 26.09 -8.23
C LYS A 262 -9.34 25.98 -6.76
N TYR A 263 -8.50 25.40 -5.90
CA TYR A 263 -8.69 25.28 -4.46
C TYR A 263 -7.34 25.51 -3.73
N PRO A 264 -6.99 26.76 -3.40
CA PRO A 264 -5.70 27.08 -2.78
C PRO A 264 -5.45 26.33 -1.48
N GLY A 265 -4.28 25.71 -1.34
CA GLY A 265 -3.86 24.92 -0.19
C GLY A 265 -4.38 23.49 -0.13
N ILE A 266 -5.06 22.99 -1.17
CA ILE A 266 -5.59 21.61 -1.22
C ILE A 266 -4.52 20.55 -1.48
N THR A 267 -3.32 20.94 -1.94
CA THR A 267 -2.23 20.01 -2.24
C THR A 267 -1.06 20.15 -1.27
N ARG A 268 -0.17 19.15 -1.31
CA ARG A 268 1.20 19.26 -0.82
C ARG A 268 2.15 19.10 -2.02
N PRO A 269 3.38 19.66 -1.97
CA PRO A 269 4.30 19.62 -3.12
C PRO A 269 4.59 18.20 -3.62
N VAL A 270 4.78 18.06 -4.95
CA VAL A 270 5.12 16.78 -5.59
C VAL A 270 6.42 16.22 -5.00
N VAL A 271 6.37 15.00 -4.47
CA VAL A 271 7.51 14.33 -3.84
C VAL A 271 8.22 13.47 -4.88
N THR A 272 9.54 13.64 -5.04
CA THR A 272 10.35 12.72 -5.87
C THR A 272 11.10 11.72 -4.99
N LYS A 273 11.30 10.50 -5.50
CA LYS A 273 11.92 9.40 -4.75
C LYS A 273 13.03 8.77 -5.58
N ASP A 274 14.28 8.95 -5.16
CA ASP A 274 15.48 8.55 -5.92
C ASP A 274 15.54 7.05 -6.24
N ASN A 275 15.13 6.21 -5.28
CA ASN A 275 15.08 4.76 -5.46
C ASN A 275 13.72 4.22 -5.95
N GLY A 276 12.69 5.08 -6.04
CA GLY A 276 11.37 4.67 -6.52
C GLY A 276 11.36 4.49 -8.04
N ARG A 277 10.88 3.33 -8.50
CA ARG A 277 10.43 3.13 -9.91
C ARG A 277 8.91 3.12 -10.00
N TYR A 278 8.26 2.43 -9.06
CA TYR A 278 6.81 2.23 -9.00
C TYR A 278 6.27 1.57 -10.29
N ASN A 279 4.95 1.46 -10.43
CA ASN A 279 4.32 1.01 -11.67
C ASN A 279 4.05 2.16 -12.67
N GLN A 280 4.73 3.29 -12.49
CA GLN A 280 4.58 4.53 -13.27
C GLN A 280 5.14 4.47 -14.70
N PHE A 281 5.55 3.29 -15.15
CA PHE A 281 5.99 2.98 -16.51
C PHE A 281 4.89 2.31 -17.36
N LYS A 282 3.74 1.95 -16.76
CA LYS A 282 2.65 1.19 -17.41
C LYS A 282 1.61 2.06 -18.13
N SER A 283 1.75 3.38 -18.13
CA SER A 283 0.76 4.33 -18.66
C SER A 283 1.42 5.65 -19.04
N ASN A 284 0.79 6.39 -19.97
CA ASN A 284 1.15 7.76 -20.33
C ASN A 284 0.50 8.83 -19.42
N LYS A 285 -0.43 8.41 -18.55
CA LYS A 285 -1.05 9.22 -17.48
C LYS A 285 -0.95 8.47 -16.12
N PRO A 286 0.27 8.15 -15.62
CA PRO A 286 0.44 7.42 -14.38
C PRO A 286 0.44 8.37 -13.18
N LEU A 287 -0.44 8.13 -12.22
CA LEU A 287 -0.58 8.93 -11.00
C LEU A 287 -0.37 8.01 -9.79
N LEU A 288 0.59 8.32 -8.92
CA LEU A 288 0.61 7.79 -7.54
C LEU A 288 0.14 8.94 -6.65
N ILE A 289 -1.03 8.79 -6.03
CA ILE A 289 -1.70 9.85 -5.27
C ILE A 289 -1.73 9.46 -3.80
N GLU A 290 -1.14 10.31 -2.97
CA GLU A 290 -1.19 10.23 -1.51
C GLU A 290 -2.33 11.14 -1.02
N VAL A 291 -3.39 10.60 -0.43
CA VAL A 291 -4.53 11.37 0.10
C VAL A 291 -4.40 11.51 1.61
N GLY A 292 -3.95 12.66 2.07
CA GLY A 292 -3.60 12.91 3.47
C GLY A 292 -2.36 12.15 3.92
N GLY A 293 -2.33 11.85 5.21
CA GLY A 293 -1.41 10.90 5.83
C GLY A 293 -2.10 10.03 6.87
N GLN A 294 -1.35 9.11 7.48
CA GLN A 294 -1.87 8.14 8.47
C GLN A 294 -2.68 8.74 9.64
N MET A 295 -2.43 10.02 9.97
CA MET A 295 -3.08 10.72 11.09
C MET A 295 -4.39 11.41 10.72
N ASN A 296 -4.75 11.47 9.43
CA ASN A 296 -6.07 11.93 8.99
C ASN A 296 -7.14 10.88 9.33
N THR A 297 -8.40 11.30 9.38
CA THR A 297 -9.54 10.37 9.43
C THR A 297 -9.96 9.94 8.02
N ILE A 298 -10.67 8.81 7.92
CA ILE A 298 -11.22 8.36 6.63
C ILE A 298 -12.24 9.37 6.05
N GLU A 299 -12.95 10.10 6.90
CA GLU A 299 -13.90 11.15 6.50
C GLU A 299 -13.20 12.32 5.81
N GLU A 300 -12.09 12.82 6.36
CA GLU A 300 -11.29 13.89 5.73
C GLU A 300 -10.76 13.44 4.37
N ALA A 301 -10.28 12.20 4.26
CA ALA A 301 -9.78 11.64 3.00
C ALA A 301 -10.89 11.44 1.97
N LYS A 302 -12.09 11.01 2.39
CA LYS A 302 -13.27 10.89 1.53
C LYS A 302 -13.78 12.26 1.08
N ALA A 303 -13.78 13.27 1.96
CA ALA A 303 -14.18 14.64 1.63
C ALA A 303 -13.32 15.24 0.50
N SER A 304 -12.02 14.92 0.46
CA SER A 304 -11.10 15.32 -0.63
C SER A 304 -11.47 14.76 -2.00
N THR A 305 -12.09 13.59 -2.08
CA THR A 305 -12.25 12.85 -3.34
C THR A 305 -13.08 13.59 -4.40
N LYS A 306 -14.06 14.41 -3.99
CA LYS A 306 -14.85 15.25 -4.91
C LYS A 306 -13.98 16.32 -5.59
N TYR A 307 -13.07 16.93 -4.82
CA TYR A 307 -12.12 17.92 -5.34
C TYR A 307 -11.08 17.27 -6.24
N ILE A 308 -10.53 16.11 -5.85
CA ILE A 308 -9.60 15.32 -6.67
C ILE A 308 -10.25 14.93 -8.00
N ALA A 309 -11.50 14.43 -7.97
CA ALA A 309 -12.24 14.06 -9.16
C ALA A 309 -12.48 15.25 -10.10
N GLU A 310 -12.78 16.43 -9.56
CA GLU A 310 -13.00 17.65 -10.37
C GLU A 310 -11.70 18.18 -10.98
N VAL A 311 -10.63 18.22 -10.19
CA VAL A 311 -9.28 18.58 -10.65
C VAL A 311 -8.85 17.68 -11.81
N LEU A 312 -8.97 16.35 -11.67
CA LEU A 312 -8.57 15.42 -12.72
C LEU A 312 -9.49 15.53 -13.95
N ASP A 313 -10.81 15.59 -13.76
CA ASP A 313 -11.77 15.64 -14.85
C ASP A 313 -11.62 16.90 -15.72
N GLU A 314 -11.52 18.08 -15.10
CA GLU A 314 -11.32 19.36 -15.80
C GLU A 314 -9.93 19.47 -16.42
N PHE A 315 -8.87 19.05 -15.71
CA PHE A 315 -7.50 19.10 -16.23
C PHE A 315 -7.37 18.30 -17.53
N PHE A 316 -7.86 17.05 -17.56
CA PHE A 316 -7.78 16.25 -18.77
C PHE A 316 -8.71 16.76 -19.87
N LYS A 317 -9.91 17.28 -19.54
CA LYS A 317 -10.78 17.97 -20.52
C LYS A 317 -10.07 19.13 -21.22
N GLN A 318 -9.34 19.97 -20.47
CA GLN A 318 -8.55 21.08 -21.03
C GLN A 318 -7.37 20.63 -21.89
N LYS A 319 -6.85 19.41 -21.66
CA LYS A 319 -5.80 18.78 -22.48
C LYS A 319 -6.36 18.01 -23.69
N GLY A 320 -7.68 17.97 -23.88
CA GLY A 320 -8.35 17.23 -24.96
C GLY A 320 -8.50 15.73 -24.68
N ALA A 321 -8.75 15.34 -23.43
CA ALA A 321 -8.75 13.95 -22.95
C ALA A 321 -9.82 13.60 -21.89
#